data_AF-A0AAW4YD10-F1
#
_entry.id   AF-A0AAW4YD10-F1
#
_cell.length_a   1.000
_cell.length_b   1.000
_cell.length_c   1.000
_cell.angle_alpha   90.00
_cell.angle_beta   90.00
_cell.angle_gamma   90.00
#
_symmetry.space_group_name_H-M   'P 1'
#
loop_
_entity.id
_entity.type
_entity.pdbx_description
1 polymer ?
#
loop_
_entity_poly.entity_id
_entity_poly.type
_entity_poly.pdbx_seq_one_letter_code
_entity_poly.pdbx_strand_id
1 'polypeptide(L)'
;LYLKHNTKEPNTIKTVHFTNFETSPMGSAVIEGYINENKKADFTAYATPEHNYQFGGAMIESQKLSELLKPAQELKSPDDIKKELNKKKSH
;
A
#
# COMPACT_ATOMS: atom_id res chain seq x y z
N LEU A 1 -2.35 5.31 3.42
CA LEU A 1 -1.59 5.13 4.69
C LEU A 1 -0.28 4.39 4.44
N TYR A 2 -0.33 3.11 4.05
CA TYR A 2 0.84 2.25 3.83
C TYR A 2 1.93 2.91 2.97
N LEU A 3 1.59 3.25 1.71
CA LEU A 3 2.51 3.87 0.75
C LEU A 3 3.23 5.10 1.33
N LYS A 4 2.50 6.00 1.99
CA LYS A 4 3.05 7.25 2.56
C LYS A 4 4.08 7.01 3.68
N HIS A 5 3.94 5.94 4.46
CA HIS A 5 4.83 5.65 5.59
C HIS A 5 6.06 4.83 5.19
N ASN A 6 5.93 4.08 4.10
CA ASN A 6 6.93 3.16 3.61
C ASN A 6 7.81 3.73 2.49
N THR A 7 7.67 5.01 2.11
CA THR A 7 8.60 5.68 1.20
C THR A 7 9.92 6.02 1.88
N LYS A 8 11.02 5.99 1.13
CA LYS A 8 12.37 6.38 1.60
C LYS A 8 12.38 7.82 2.11
N GLU A 9 11.77 8.71 1.34
CA GLU A 9 11.65 10.13 1.68
C GLU A 9 10.20 10.45 2.09
N PRO A 10 10.00 11.41 3.01
CA PRO A 10 8.66 11.87 3.37
C PRO A 10 8.03 12.65 2.19
N ASN A 11 6.71 12.52 2.03
CA ASN A 11 5.93 13.23 1.01
C ASN A 11 6.29 12.93 -0.46
N THR A 12 7.00 11.83 -0.73
CA THR A 12 7.29 11.37 -2.10
C THR A 12 6.02 10.99 -2.87
N ILE A 13 5.04 10.40 -2.19
CA ILE A 13 3.73 10.04 -2.76
C ILE A 13 2.72 11.11 -2.37
N LYS A 14 2.25 11.86 -3.38
CA LYS A 14 1.31 12.97 -3.24
C LYS A 14 -0.12 12.55 -3.57
N THR A 15 -0.29 11.78 -4.64
CA THR A 15 -1.60 11.29 -5.10
C THR A 15 -1.58 9.79 -5.33
N VAL A 16 -2.75 9.17 -5.17
CA VAL A 16 -3.00 7.75 -5.46
C VAL A 16 -4.29 7.69 -6.27
N HIS A 17 -4.24 6.99 -7.39
CA HIS A 17 -5.36 6.82 -8.31
C HIS A 17 -5.70 5.35 -8.38
N PHE A 18 -6.94 5.02 -8.03
CA PHE A 18 -7.45 3.67 -8.19
C PHE A 18 -8.02 3.52 -9.59
N THR A 19 -7.58 2.49 -10.30
CA THR A 19 -8.01 2.19 -11.67
C THR A 19 -8.98 1.03 -11.72
N ASN A 20 -8.83 0.08 -10.80
CA ASN A 20 -9.67 -1.10 -10.78
C ASN A 20 -9.97 -1.56 -9.35
N PHE A 21 -11.16 -2.10 -9.18
CA PHE A 21 -11.61 -2.77 -7.97
C PHE A 21 -12.45 -3.97 -8.40
N GLU A 22 -11.85 -5.15 -8.33
CA GLU A 22 -12.48 -6.39 -8.74
C GLU A 22 -12.48 -7.41 -7.61
N THR A 23 -13.44 -8.33 -7.65
CA THR A 23 -13.46 -9.48 -6.75
C THR A 23 -13.20 -10.73 -7.57
N SER A 24 -12.16 -11.47 -7.23
CA SER A 24 -11.83 -12.73 -7.87
C SER A 24 -12.94 -13.77 -7.64
N PRO A 25 -13.02 -14.83 -8.47
CA PRO A 25 -13.99 -15.91 -8.27
C PRO A 25 -13.89 -16.58 -6.89
N MET A 26 -12.72 -16.54 -6.24
CA MET A 26 -12.50 -17.03 -4.88
C MET A 26 -12.87 -16.00 -3.81
N GLY A 27 -13.52 -14.90 -4.18
CA GLY A 27 -13.96 -13.86 -3.26
C GLY A 27 -12.86 -12.92 -2.78
N SER A 28 -11.66 -12.93 -3.37
CA SER A 28 -10.57 -12.01 -2.98
C SER A 28 -10.69 -10.70 -3.73
N ALA A 29 -10.56 -9.57 -3.04
CA ALA A 29 -10.53 -8.26 -3.67
C ALA A 29 -9.15 -7.98 -4.29
N VAL A 30 -9.15 -7.51 -5.53
CA VAL A 30 -8.00 -7.06 -6.30
C VAL A 30 -8.17 -5.56 -6.53
N ILE A 31 -7.17 -4.79 -6.12
CA ILE A 31 -7.17 -3.33 -6.19
C ILE A 31 -5.97 -2.90 -7.00
N GLU A 32 -6.21 -2.19 -8.08
CA GLU A 32 -5.15 -1.66 -8.94
C GLU A 32 -5.14 -0.14 -8.88
N GLY A 33 -3.95 0.43 -9.04
CA GLY A 33 -3.80 1.86 -9.08
C GLY A 33 -2.40 2.32 -9.43
N TYR A 34 -2.22 3.63 -9.48
CA TYR A 34 -0.93 4.27 -9.69
C TYR A 34 -0.79 5.52 -8.82
N ILE A 35 0.45 5.97 -8.65
CA ILE A 35 0.77 7.13 -7.82
C ILE A 35 1.25 8.32 -8.63
N ASN A 36 1.13 9.53 -8.06
CA ASN A 36 1.72 10.77 -8.60
C ASN A 36 1.37 11.06 -10.07
N GLU A 37 0.15 10.75 -10.50
CA GLU A 37 -0.29 10.88 -11.91
C GLU A 37 0.57 10.08 -12.91
N ASN A 38 1.43 9.17 -12.43
CA ASN A 38 2.36 8.43 -13.24
C ASN A 38 1.94 6.95 -13.35
N LYS A 39 1.33 6.60 -14.48
CA LYS A 39 0.87 5.23 -14.76
C LYS A 39 1.97 4.16 -14.77
N LYS A 40 3.26 4.55 -14.84
CA LYS A 40 4.41 3.63 -14.73
C LYS A 40 4.78 3.32 -13.28
N ALA A 41 4.20 4.05 -12.32
CA ALA A 41 4.35 3.84 -10.90
C ALA A 41 3.06 3.19 -10.36
N ASP A 42 2.69 2.07 -10.96
CA ASP A 42 1.50 1.29 -10.66
C ASP A 42 1.74 0.22 -9.59
N PHE A 43 0.63 -0.27 -9.03
CA PHE A 43 0.58 -1.33 -8.04
C PHE A 43 -0.72 -2.14 -8.16
N THR A 44 -0.65 -3.38 -7.67
CA THR A 44 -1.79 -4.29 -7.49
C THR A 44 -1.76 -4.85 -6.08
N ALA A 45 -2.76 -4.50 -5.29
CA ALA A 45 -2.95 -4.96 -3.93
C ALA A 45 -4.06 -6.02 -3.86
N TYR A 46 -3.88 -6.97 -2.94
CA TYR A 46 -4.83 -8.06 -2.73
C TYR A 46 -5.36 -8.03 -1.31
N ALA A 47 -6.64 -8.37 -1.16
CA ALA A 47 -7.30 -8.51 0.12
C ALA A 47 -8.18 -9.76 0.10
N THR A 48 -7.87 -10.73 0.95
CA THR A 48 -8.56 -12.02 0.98
C THR A 48 -9.59 -12.07 2.10
N PRO A 49 -10.67 -12.87 1.96
CA PRO A 49 -11.66 -13.07 3.02
C PRO A 49 -11.05 -13.68 4.29
N GLU A 50 -10.01 -14.52 4.17
CA GLU A 50 -9.28 -15.12 5.30
C GLU A 50 -8.68 -14.08 6.26
N HIS A 51 -8.37 -12.89 5.73
CA HIS A 51 -7.85 -11.76 6.50
C HIS A 51 -8.90 -10.66 6.67
N ASN A 52 -10.19 -10.99 6.59
CA ASN A 52 -11.31 -10.04 6.67
C ASN A 52 -11.17 -8.87 5.69
N TYR A 53 -10.64 -9.13 4.49
CA TYR A 53 -10.37 -8.13 3.47
C TYR A 53 -9.40 -7.03 3.91
N GLN A 54 -8.61 -7.26 4.97
CA GLN A 54 -7.58 -6.32 5.39
C GLN A 54 -6.31 -6.52 4.57
N PHE A 55 -5.82 -5.42 4.00
CA PHE A 55 -4.54 -5.40 3.33
C PHE A 55 -3.39 -5.64 4.33
N GLY A 56 -2.59 -6.68 4.11
CA GLY A 56 -1.49 -7.07 4.99
C GLY A 56 -0.16 -6.35 4.73
N GLY A 57 -0.05 -5.61 3.61
CA GLY A 57 1.21 -4.96 3.21
C GLY A 57 1.95 -5.64 2.07
N ALA A 58 1.47 -6.79 1.57
CA ALA A 58 2.00 -7.43 0.38
C ALA A 58 1.23 -6.97 -0.86
N MET A 59 1.92 -6.37 -1.82
CA MET A 59 1.38 -5.93 -3.10
C MET A 59 2.40 -6.20 -4.21
N ILE A 60 1.91 -6.31 -5.43
CA ILE A 60 2.77 -6.25 -6.62
C ILE A 60 2.96 -4.76 -6.94
N GLU A 61 4.19 -4.37 -7.22
CA GLU A 61 4.56 -2.99 -7.50
C GLU A 61 5.45 -2.92 -8.74
N SER A 62 5.26 -1.87 -9.51
CA SER A 62 6.15 -1.53 -10.62
C SER A 62 7.55 -1.17 -10.11
N GLN A 63 8.56 -1.33 -10.97
CA GLN A 63 9.93 -0.91 -10.65
C GLN A 63 9.98 0.56 -10.21
N LYS A 64 9.17 1.43 -10.85
CA LYS A 64 9.18 2.85 -10.53
C LYS A 64 8.64 3.15 -9.14
N LEU A 65 7.65 2.39 -8.68
CA LEU A 65 7.15 2.49 -7.31
C LEU A 65 8.17 1.91 -6.33
N SER A 66 8.77 0.77 -6.63
CA SER A 66 9.75 0.11 -5.76
C SER A 66 10.99 0.98 -5.50
N GLU A 67 11.44 1.77 -6.48
CA GLU A 67 12.52 2.75 -6.32
C GLU A 67 12.25 3.78 -5.20
N LEU A 68 10.97 4.09 -4.93
CA LEU A 68 10.53 5.09 -3.95
C LEU A 68 10.30 4.50 -2.56
N LEU A 69 10.04 3.19 -2.48
CA LEU A 69 9.77 2.49 -1.24
C LEU A 69 11.05 2.10 -0.51
N LYS A 70 10.98 2.00 0.82
CA LYS A 70 12.06 1.49 1.65
C LYS A 70 12.37 0.03 1.28
N PRO A 71 13.60 -0.45 1.57
CA PRO A 71 13.93 -1.87 1.45
C PRO A 71 12.92 -2.75 2.20
N ALA A 72 12.66 -3.96 1.69
CA ALA A 72 11.64 -4.87 2.23
C ALA A 72 11.73 -5.10 3.75
N GLN A 73 12.95 -5.14 4.30
CA GLN A 73 13.23 -5.31 5.73
C GLN A 73 12.77 -4.13 6.62
N GLU A 74 12.58 -2.94 6.03
CA GLU A 74 12.14 -1.73 6.73
C GLU A 74 10.67 -1.38 6.47
N LEU A 75 9.99 -2.14 5.61
CA LEU A 75 8.58 -1.98 5.33
C LEU A 75 7.76 -2.35 6.56
N LYS A 76 6.84 -1.47 6.94
CA LYS A 76 5.91 -1.71 8.03
C LYS A 76 4.55 -2.12 7.49
N SER A 77 3.94 -3.10 8.13
CA SER A 77 2.57 -3.50 7.85
C SER A 77 1.60 -2.36 8.20
N PRO A 78 0.42 -2.29 7.56
CA PRO A 78 -0.59 -1.28 7.88
C PRO A 78 -0.97 -1.24 9.36
N ASP A 79 -1.03 -2.39 10.04
CA ASP A 79 -1.29 -2.48 11.48
C ASP A 79 -0.19 -1.87 12.35
N ASP A 80 1.08 -2.11 12.04
CA ASP A 80 2.20 -1.51 12.78
C ASP A 80 2.20 0.00 12.63
N ILE A 81 1.93 0.50 11.41
CA ILE A 81 1.78 1.94 11.16
C ILE A 81 0.63 2.51 11.99
N LYS A 82 -0.54 1.85 12.03
CA LYS A 82 -1.68 2.28 12.85
C LYS A 82 -1.32 2.31 14.34
N LYS A 83 -0.64 1.28 14.86
CA LYS A 83 -0.19 1.22 16.26
C LYS A 83 0.76 2.37 16.61
N GLU A 84 1.72 2.68 15.74
CA GLU A 84 2.66 3.79 15.95
C GLU A 84 1.94 5.15 15.96
N LEU A 85 0.99 5.35 15.06
CA LEU A 85 0.19 6.58 15.02
C LEU A 85 -0.67 6.74 16.27
N ASN A 86 -1.27 5.66 16.77
CA ASN A 86 -2.08 5.72 17.99
C ASN A 86 -1.24 6.01 19.24
N LYS A 87 -0.03 5.44 19.35
CA LYS A 87 0.90 5.77 20.44
C LYS A 87 1.29 7.26 20.45
N LYS A 88 1.49 7.86 19.27
CA LYS A 88 1.83 9.28 19.14
C LYS A 88 0.68 10.23 19.48
N LYS A 89 -0.58 9.79 19.35
CA LYS A 89 -1.76 10.61 19.70
C LYS A 89 -2.09 10.60 21.19
N SER A 90 -1.53 9.65 21.95
CA SER A 90 -1.78 9.50 23.38
C SER A 90 -0.77 10.26 24.26
N HIS A 91 0.07 11.10 23.65
CA HIS A 91 1.08 11.93 24.31
C HIS A 91 0.83 13.41 24.02
#